data_AF-D8UMC8-F1
#
_entry.id   AF-D8UMC8-F1
#
_cell.length_a   1.000
_cell.length_b   1.000
_cell.length_c   1.000
_cell.angle_alpha   90.00
_cell.angle_beta   90.00
_cell.angle_gamma   90.00
#
_symmetry.space_group_name_H-M   'P 1'
#
loop_
_entity.id
_entity.type
_entity.pdbx_description
1 polymer ?
#
loop_
_entity_poly.entity_id
_entity_poly.type
_entity_poly.pdbx_seq_one_letter_code
_entity_poly.pdbx_strand_id
1 'polypeptide(L)'
;MGIDHLFVDESHKFKNLTFTTRHTRVAGLGNLEGSQKALNMLFAVRELQSRFNSDLCVTFLSGTPISNSLTEMYLLFKYLRPREMERQQTINFDGWAAVFAKKSTDFEFSVTNQIIAKERFRHFIKVPELAMFYNEITDYKTAKHIGLDRPVLVEELVNIAPTPDQQEFIQKLMQFAKTGNGELIGRGKLSEEEDKGRMLIATNYAKKMAADMRLINEHIYEDHPNHK
;
A
#
# COMPACT_ATOMS: atom_id res chain seq x y z
N MET A 1 33.30 -12.26 11.20
CA MET A 1 32.39 -13.35 10.76
C MET A 1 32.53 -13.54 9.25
N GLY A 2 32.67 -14.79 8.79
CA GLY A 2 32.91 -15.15 7.37
C GLY A 2 31.64 -15.37 6.56
N ILE A 3 30.58 -14.60 6.82
CA ILE A 3 29.32 -14.71 6.08
C ILE A 3 29.54 -14.22 4.64
N ASP A 4 29.12 -15.04 3.68
CA ASP A 4 29.23 -14.81 2.24
C ASP A 4 27.87 -14.62 1.54
N HIS A 5 26.80 -15.18 2.12
CA HIS A 5 25.45 -15.05 1.58
C HIS A 5 24.39 -14.89 2.67
N LEU A 6 23.31 -14.16 2.37
CA LEU A 6 22.13 -14.07 3.26
C LEU A 6 20.88 -14.64 2.60
N PHE A 7 20.17 -15.50 3.32
CA PHE A 7 18.81 -15.90 2.98
C PHE A 7 17.84 -15.16 3.91
N VAL A 8 16.93 -14.37 3.33
CA VAL A 8 15.97 -13.57 4.07
C VAL A 8 14.58 -14.07 3.79
N ASP A 9 14.03 -14.82 4.74
CA ASP A 9 12.64 -15.27 4.70
C ASP A 9 11.66 -14.14 5.02
N GLU A 10 10.48 -14.23 4.43
CA GLU A 10 9.43 -13.21 4.46
C GLU A 10 9.97 -11.79 4.19
N SER A 11 10.73 -11.68 3.10
CA SER A 11 11.42 -10.45 2.71
C SER A 11 10.49 -9.26 2.48
N HIS A 12 9.20 -9.51 2.22
CA HIS A 12 8.16 -8.48 2.17
C HIS A 12 8.08 -7.65 3.47
N LYS A 13 8.59 -8.14 4.60
CA LYS A 13 8.72 -7.38 5.86
C LYS A 13 9.76 -6.24 5.79
N PHE A 14 10.60 -6.20 4.76
CA PHE A 14 11.64 -5.19 4.53
C PHE A 14 11.34 -4.28 3.33
N LYS A 15 10.12 -4.34 2.78
CA LYS A 15 9.74 -3.55 1.60
C LYS A 15 9.55 -2.06 1.85
N ASN A 16 9.46 -1.63 3.11
CA ASN A 16 9.34 -0.21 3.47
C ASN A 16 10.72 0.43 3.62
N LEU A 17 11.49 0.45 2.54
CA LEU A 17 12.82 1.06 2.47
C LEU A 17 12.71 2.52 2.00
N THR A 18 13.50 3.41 2.59
CA THR A 18 13.50 4.83 2.22
C THR A 18 13.96 5.05 0.78
N PHE A 19 13.34 6.03 0.12
CA PHE A 19 13.75 6.55 -1.17
C PHE A 19 13.31 8.01 -1.33
N THR A 20 13.94 8.72 -2.25
CA THR A 20 13.65 10.13 -2.56
C THR A 20 12.91 10.24 -3.88
N THR A 21 12.00 11.21 -3.97
CA THR A 21 11.23 11.49 -5.18
C THR A 21 10.76 12.94 -5.19
N ARG A 22 10.66 13.53 -6.37
CA ARG A 22 10.00 14.84 -6.59
C ARG A 22 8.48 14.72 -6.67
N HIS A 23 7.93 13.50 -6.68
CA HIS A 23 6.50 13.22 -6.83
C HIS A 23 5.75 13.18 -5.50
N THR A 24 5.92 14.21 -4.66
CA THR A 24 5.33 14.28 -3.30
C THR A 24 3.79 14.31 -3.28
N ARG A 25 3.14 14.64 -4.40
CA ARG A 25 1.67 14.66 -4.52
C ARG A 25 1.07 13.39 -5.15
N VAL A 26 1.90 12.43 -5.53
CA VAL A 26 1.41 11.16 -6.12
C VAL A 26 1.08 10.21 -4.98
N ALA A 27 -0.15 9.72 -4.96
CA ALA A 27 -0.61 8.78 -3.95
C ALA A 27 -0.06 7.36 -4.20
N GLY A 28 0.00 6.55 -3.14
CA GLY A 28 0.40 5.13 -3.24
C GLY A 28 1.90 4.86 -3.26
N LEU A 29 2.72 5.89 -2.98
CA LEU A 29 4.19 5.76 -2.87
C LEU A 29 4.67 5.18 -1.53
N GLY A 30 3.76 4.94 -0.57
CA GLY A 30 4.10 4.46 0.77
C GLY A 30 4.73 5.54 1.64
N ASN A 31 5.42 5.13 2.72
CA ASN A 31 6.17 6.04 3.57
C ASN A 31 7.57 6.27 2.99
N LEU A 32 7.87 7.50 2.56
CA LEU A 32 9.16 7.87 1.97
C LEU A 32 10.33 7.78 2.97
N GLU A 33 10.06 7.99 4.26
CA GLU A 33 11.07 7.82 5.31
C GLU A 33 11.46 6.35 5.50
N GLY A 34 10.63 5.42 5.00
CA GLY A 34 10.85 3.99 5.15
C GLY A 34 10.75 3.53 6.61
N SER A 35 11.50 2.50 6.94
CA SER A 35 11.59 1.93 8.28
C SER A 35 13.04 1.63 8.64
N GLN A 36 13.39 1.80 9.92
CA GLN A 36 14.73 1.47 10.42
C GLN A 36 15.09 0.01 10.14
N LYS A 37 14.11 -0.90 10.23
CA LYS A 37 14.28 -2.32 9.92
C LYS A 37 14.72 -2.55 8.46
N ALA A 38 14.06 -1.90 7.51
CA ALA A 38 14.43 -1.99 6.10
C ALA A 38 15.82 -1.37 5.83
N LEU A 39 16.12 -0.24 6.48
CA LEU A 39 17.43 0.40 6.37
C LEU A 39 18.56 -0.49 6.91
N ASN A 40 18.38 -1.13 8.06
CA ASN A 40 19.35 -2.08 8.62
C ASN A 40 19.58 -3.26 7.67
N MET A 41 18.52 -3.79 7.06
CA MET A 41 18.65 -4.82 6.03
C MET A 41 19.45 -4.33 4.82
N LEU A 42 19.25 -3.08 4.39
CA LEU A 42 20.00 -2.52 3.28
C LEU A 42 21.49 -2.45 3.60
N PHE A 43 21.87 -2.05 4.82
CA PHE A 43 23.27 -2.05 5.24
C PHE A 43 23.87 -3.46 5.24
N ALA A 44 23.15 -4.46 5.74
CA ALA A 44 23.62 -5.85 5.70
C ALA A 44 23.83 -6.35 4.26
N VAL A 45 22.88 -6.05 3.36
CA VAL A 45 22.97 -6.38 1.93
C VAL A 45 24.17 -5.68 1.29
N ARG A 46 24.32 -4.37 1.54
CA ARG A 46 25.39 -3.55 0.94
C ARG A 46 26.78 -3.95 1.42
N GLU A 47 26.93 -4.33 2.67
CA GLU A 47 28.20 -4.80 3.22
C GLU A 47 28.69 -6.03 2.45
N LEU A 48 27.82 -7.02 2.20
CA LEU A 48 28.16 -8.20 1.41
C LEU A 48 28.43 -7.84 -0.05
N GLN A 49 27.60 -6.99 -0.65
CA GLN A 49 27.78 -6.59 -2.06
C GLN A 49 29.12 -5.85 -2.27
N SER A 50 29.53 -5.02 -1.31
CA SER A 50 30.82 -4.34 -1.30
C SER A 50 31.97 -5.34 -1.12
N ARG A 51 31.87 -6.19 -0.08
CA ARG A 51 32.90 -7.16 0.27
C ARG A 51 33.20 -8.16 -0.86
N PHE A 52 32.17 -8.66 -1.52
CA PHE A 52 32.29 -9.67 -2.57
C PHE A 52 32.29 -9.08 -3.99
N ASN A 53 32.20 -7.76 -4.09
CA ASN A 53 32.13 -7.04 -5.36
C ASN A 53 31.07 -7.64 -6.31
N SER A 54 29.89 -7.99 -5.79
CA SER A 54 28.82 -8.70 -6.50
C SER A 54 27.44 -8.31 -5.99
N ASP A 55 26.45 -8.22 -6.87
CA ASP A 55 25.05 -7.95 -6.49
C ASP A 55 24.35 -9.19 -5.93
N LEU A 56 24.82 -10.39 -6.29
CA LEU A 56 24.15 -11.68 -6.10
C LEU A 56 24.62 -12.42 -4.82
N CYS A 57 24.66 -11.71 -3.69
CA CYS A 57 25.08 -12.26 -2.39
C CYS A 57 23.94 -12.33 -1.36
N VAL A 58 22.70 -12.06 -1.78
CA VAL A 58 21.51 -12.13 -0.93
C VAL A 58 20.33 -12.71 -1.70
N THR A 59 19.59 -13.61 -1.07
CA THR A 59 18.36 -14.21 -1.59
C THR A 59 17.17 -13.82 -0.72
N PHE A 60 16.18 -13.18 -1.34
CA PHE A 60 14.92 -12.83 -0.71
C PHE A 60 13.88 -13.91 -1.01
N LEU A 61 13.24 -14.44 0.03
CA LEU A 61 12.16 -15.41 -0.06
C LEU A 61 10.87 -14.74 0.40
N SER A 62 9.80 -14.84 -0.41
CA SER A 62 8.48 -14.30 -0.07
C SER A 62 7.41 -14.92 -0.94
N GLY A 63 6.26 -15.25 -0.35
CA GLY A 63 5.06 -15.62 -1.11
C GLY A 63 4.38 -14.43 -1.80
N THR A 64 4.74 -13.20 -1.40
CA THR A 64 4.15 -11.94 -1.89
C THR A 64 5.25 -10.89 -2.13
N PRO A 65 6.21 -11.14 -3.04
CA PRO A 65 7.37 -10.24 -3.23
C PRO A 65 6.95 -8.81 -3.60
N ILE A 66 5.81 -8.68 -4.30
CA ILE A 66 5.17 -7.43 -4.66
C ILE A 66 3.70 -7.58 -4.28
N SER A 67 3.18 -6.71 -3.42
CA SER A 67 1.81 -6.78 -2.90
C SER A 67 0.96 -5.60 -3.38
N ASN A 68 1.39 -4.36 -3.14
CA ASN A 68 0.46 -3.23 -3.11
C ASN A 68 0.94 -1.96 -3.82
N SER A 69 2.22 -1.86 -4.20
CA SER A 69 2.77 -0.65 -4.81
C SER A 69 3.86 -0.97 -5.81
N LEU A 70 3.88 -0.25 -6.93
CA LEU A 70 4.97 -0.38 -7.90
C LEU A 70 6.34 -0.07 -7.28
N THR A 71 6.35 0.78 -6.25
CA THR A 71 7.55 1.16 -5.52
C THR A 71 8.23 -0.06 -4.94
N GLU A 72 7.49 -1.09 -4.56
CA GLU A 72 8.06 -2.34 -4.02
C GLU A 72 8.97 -3.02 -5.04
N MET A 73 8.64 -2.97 -6.34
CA MET A 73 9.50 -3.52 -7.40
C MET A 73 10.79 -2.72 -7.54
N TYR A 74 10.72 -1.38 -7.53
CA TYR A 74 11.91 -0.52 -7.51
C TYR A 74 12.79 -0.83 -6.30
N LEU A 75 12.20 -1.02 -5.12
CA LEU A 75 12.95 -1.31 -3.90
C LEU A 75 13.59 -2.70 -3.93
N LEU A 76 12.96 -3.71 -4.54
CA LEU A 76 13.61 -5.00 -4.78
C LEU A 76 14.87 -4.85 -5.63
N PHE A 77 14.82 -4.10 -6.73
CA PHE A 77 16.02 -3.80 -7.53
C PHE A 77 17.04 -3.00 -6.72
N LYS A 78 16.59 -2.01 -5.94
CA LYS A 78 17.47 -1.23 -5.07
C LYS A 78 18.20 -2.14 -4.09
N TYR A 79 17.55 -3.15 -3.51
CA TYR A 79 18.23 -4.14 -2.67
C TYR A 79 19.21 -4.99 -3.49
N LEU A 80 18.72 -5.66 -4.52
CA LEU A 80 19.37 -6.84 -5.09
C LEU A 80 20.22 -6.56 -6.34
N ARG A 81 20.03 -5.44 -7.04
CA ARG A 81 20.71 -5.13 -8.32
C ARG A 81 21.19 -3.66 -8.42
N PRO A 82 21.87 -3.10 -7.40
CA PRO A 82 22.29 -1.71 -7.45
C PRO A 82 23.22 -1.37 -8.63
N ARG A 83 24.09 -2.30 -9.07
CA ARG A 83 25.02 -2.04 -10.18
C ARG A 83 24.32 -2.00 -11.51
N GLU A 84 23.34 -2.87 -11.73
CA GLU A 84 22.53 -2.82 -12.94
C GLU A 84 21.70 -1.54 -13.00
N MET A 85 21.17 -1.09 -11.87
CA MET A 85 20.48 0.20 -11.80
C MET A 85 21.42 1.37 -12.10
N GLU A 86 22.68 1.30 -11.67
CA GLU A 86 23.71 2.28 -12.03
C GLU A 86 24.00 2.27 -13.53
N ARG A 87 24.22 1.08 -14.12
CA ARG A 87 24.45 0.89 -15.55
C ARG A 87 23.30 1.44 -16.41
N GLN A 88 22.06 1.26 -15.96
CA GLN A 88 20.86 1.76 -16.63
C GLN A 88 20.51 3.21 -16.28
N GLN A 89 21.27 3.86 -15.39
CA GLN A 89 21.00 5.22 -14.88
C GLN A 89 19.64 5.37 -14.18
N THR A 90 19.16 4.30 -13.53
CA THR A 90 17.87 4.24 -12.81
C THR A 90 18.04 4.08 -11.30
N ILE A 91 19.17 4.52 -10.72
CA ILE A 91 19.47 4.38 -9.27
C ILE A 91 18.42 5.10 -8.40
N ASN A 92 17.92 6.24 -8.87
CA ASN A 92 16.90 7.00 -8.18
C ASN A 92 15.50 6.63 -8.68
N PHE A 93 14.51 6.78 -7.79
CA PHE A 93 13.13 6.36 -8.08
C PHE A 93 12.54 7.12 -9.26
N ASP A 94 12.77 8.43 -9.37
CA ASP A 94 12.20 9.25 -10.44
C ASP A 94 12.70 8.82 -11.82
N GLY A 95 14.00 8.51 -11.94
CA GLY A 95 14.62 7.99 -13.16
C GLY A 95 14.09 6.60 -13.52
N TRP A 96 13.98 5.71 -12.53
CA TRP A 96 13.36 4.40 -12.75
C TRP A 96 11.89 4.51 -13.18
N ALA A 97 11.11 5.34 -12.49
CA ALA A 97 9.70 5.56 -12.76
C ALA A 97 9.48 6.22 -14.14
N ALA A 98 10.38 7.11 -14.58
CA ALA A 98 10.31 7.69 -15.92
C ALA A 98 10.49 6.65 -17.05
N VAL A 99 11.21 5.56 -16.78
CA VAL A 99 11.42 4.48 -17.75
C VAL A 99 10.30 3.45 -17.71
N PHE A 100 9.87 3.05 -16.51
CA PHE A 100 9.04 1.85 -16.30
C PHE A 100 7.62 2.13 -15.80
N ALA A 101 7.27 3.37 -15.44
CA ALA A 101 5.97 3.68 -14.86
C ALA A 101 5.21 4.78 -15.60
N LYS A 102 3.89 4.68 -15.62
CA LYS A 102 3.00 5.72 -16.13
C LYS A 102 2.01 6.15 -15.05
N LYS A 103 1.89 7.47 -14.90
CA LYS A 103 0.90 8.09 -14.03
C LYS A 103 -0.48 8.04 -14.67
N SER A 104 -1.50 7.80 -13.85
CA SER A 104 -2.90 8.00 -14.19
C SER A 104 -3.55 8.87 -13.13
N THR A 105 -4.50 9.68 -13.56
CA THR A 105 -5.34 10.49 -12.66
C THR A 105 -6.70 9.83 -12.57
N ASP A 106 -7.07 9.42 -11.37
CA ASP A 106 -8.41 8.92 -11.07
C ASP A 106 -9.15 9.90 -10.18
N PHE A 107 -10.46 9.95 -10.32
CA PHE A 107 -11.33 10.74 -9.45
C PHE A 107 -11.89 9.84 -8.35
N GLU A 108 -11.73 10.28 -7.10
CA GLU A 108 -12.23 9.57 -5.92
C GLU A 108 -13.11 10.47 -5.07
N PHE A 109 -14.10 9.88 -4.40
CA PHE A 109 -14.84 10.60 -3.36
C PHE A 109 -13.97 10.73 -2.11
N SER A 110 -13.91 11.95 -1.59
CA SER A 110 -13.39 12.23 -0.25
C SER A 110 -14.37 11.73 0.82
N VAL A 111 -13.93 11.75 2.08
CA VAL A 111 -14.80 11.49 3.24
C VAL A 111 -15.95 12.51 3.33
N THR A 112 -15.79 13.69 2.75
CA THR A 112 -16.81 14.75 2.65
C THR A 112 -17.68 14.65 1.39
N ASN A 113 -17.62 13.53 0.67
CA ASN A 113 -18.31 13.28 -0.59
C ASN A 113 -17.94 14.27 -1.72
N GLN A 114 -16.75 14.87 -1.65
CA GLN A 114 -16.21 15.73 -2.71
C GLN A 114 -15.38 14.91 -3.68
N ILE A 115 -15.47 15.21 -4.96
CA ILE A 115 -14.65 14.56 -5.98
C ILE A 115 -13.23 15.15 -5.91
N ILE A 116 -12.24 14.30 -5.62
CA ILE A 116 -10.81 14.66 -5.57
C ILE A 116 -10.09 13.89 -6.69
N ALA A 117 -9.37 14.63 -7.53
CA ALA A 117 -8.43 14.03 -8.48
C ALA A 117 -7.18 13.56 -7.73
N LYS A 118 -6.83 12.27 -7.87
CA LYS A 118 -5.57 11.71 -7.34
C LYS A 118 -4.74 11.12 -8.46
N GLU A 119 -3.50 11.58 -8.55
CA GLU A 119 -2.50 10.95 -9.39
C GLU A 119 -1.89 9.73 -8.69
N ARG A 120 -1.74 8.64 -9.44
CA ARG A 120 -1.08 7.41 -9.00
C ARG A 120 -0.21 6.83 -10.10
N PHE A 121 0.86 6.15 -9.71
CA PHE A 121 1.57 5.23 -10.58
C PHE A 121 0.85 3.87 -10.55
N ARG A 122 -0.06 3.65 -11.50
CA ARG A 122 -0.84 2.41 -11.58
C ARG A 122 -0.29 1.41 -12.59
N HIS A 123 0.31 1.88 -13.68
CA HIS A 123 0.66 1.02 -14.80
C HIS A 123 2.17 1.00 -15.01
N PHE A 124 2.69 -0.21 -15.21
CA PHE A 124 4.01 -0.38 -15.79
C PHE A 124 3.95 -0.12 -17.30
N ILE A 125 4.98 0.55 -17.81
CA ILE A 125 5.30 0.64 -19.23
C ILE A 125 6.59 -0.12 -19.47
N LYS A 126 6.84 -0.52 -20.73
CA LYS A 126 8.01 -1.36 -21.08
C LYS A 126 8.04 -2.67 -20.27
N VAL A 127 6.87 -3.32 -20.20
CA VAL A 127 6.67 -4.55 -19.43
C VAL A 127 7.62 -5.67 -19.85
N PRO A 128 7.92 -5.90 -21.15
CA PRO A 128 8.89 -6.92 -21.54
C PRO A 128 10.27 -6.69 -20.94
N GLU A 129 10.79 -5.47 -21.00
CA GLU A 129 12.11 -5.10 -20.48
C GLU A 129 12.15 -5.19 -18.96
N LEU A 130 11.09 -4.74 -18.29
CA LEU A 130 10.95 -4.84 -16.83
C LEU A 130 10.87 -6.30 -16.38
N ALA A 131 10.13 -7.14 -17.13
CA ALA A 131 10.03 -8.57 -16.85
C ALA A 131 11.37 -9.27 -17.05
N MET A 132 12.13 -8.92 -18.09
CA MET A 132 13.49 -9.44 -18.27
C MET A 132 14.38 -9.08 -17.08
N PHE A 133 14.38 -7.82 -16.65
CA PHE A 133 15.18 -7.39 -15.50
C PHE A 133 14.74 -8.06 -14.19
N TYR A 134 13.44 -8.24 -13.99
CA TYR A 134 12.89 -8.95 -12.83
C TYR A 134 13.24 -10.45 -12.83
N ASN A 135 13.24 -11.09 -14.00
CA ASN A 135 13.59 -12.50 -14.15
C ASN A 135 15.08 -12.77 -13.89
N GLU A 136 15.97 -11.79 -14.00
CA GLU A 136 17.39 -11.94 -13.61
C GLU A 136 17.57 -12.26 -12.12
N ILE A 137 16.59 -11.87 -11.29
CA ILE A 137 16.67 -12.01 -9.82
C ILE A 137 15.56 -12.86 -9.23
N THR A 138 14.65 -13.39 -10.05
CA THR A 138 13.45 -14.05 -9.55
C THR A 138 13.30 -15.44 -10.16
N ASP A 139 13.23 -16.44 -9.30
CA ASP A 139 12.59 -17.72 -9.60
C ASP A 139 11.27 -17.80 -8.82
N TYR A 140 10.17 -18.15 -9.48
CA TYR A 140 8.86 -18.21 -8.85
C TYR A 140 8.00 -19.36 -9.39
N LYS A 141 7.20 -19.94 -8.50
CA LYS A 141 6.23 -20.98 -8.83
C LYS A 141 4.83 -20.51 -8.48
N THR A 142 3.95 -20.51 -9.49
CA THR A 142 2.52 -20.29 -9.29
C THR A 142 1.82 -21.62 -9.08
N ALA A 143 0.59 -21.60 -8.58
CA ALA A 143 -0.25 -22.81 -8.51
C ALA A 143 -0.38 -23.52 -9.87
N LYS A 144 -0.46 -22.73 -10.96
CA LYS A 144 -0.50 -23.23 -12.33
C LYS A 144 0.80 -23.95 -12.72
N HIS A 145 1.97 -23.46 -12.29
CA HIS A 145 3.27 -24.07 -12.62
C HIS A 145 3.46 -25.47 -12.02
N ILE A 146 2.77 -25.78 -10.92
CA ILE A 146 2.89 -27.07 -10.22
C ILE A 146 1.66 -27.97 -10.43
N GLY A 147 0.73 -27.58 -11.29
CA GLY A 147 -0.51 -28.35 -11.54
C GLY A 147 -1.38 -28.53 -10.30
N LEU A 148 -1.33 -27.59 -9.36
CA LEU A 148 -2.13 -27.67 -8.14
C LEU A 148 -3.59 -27.38 -8.46
N ASP A 149 -4.43 -28.39 -8.31
CA ASP A 149 -5.88 -28.26 -8.45
C ASP A 149 -6.42 -27.33 -7.36
N ARG A 150 -7.12 -26.28 -7.79
CA ARG A 150 -7.73 -25.27 -6.91
C ARG A 150 -9.12 -24.96 -7.44
N PRO A 151 -10.12 -24.81 -6.56
CA PRO A 151 -11.45 -24.40 -6.99
C PRO A 151 -11.38 -23.03 -7.68
N VAL A 152 -12.24 -22.84 -8.67
CA VAL A 152 -12.40 -21.55 -9.35
C VAL A 152 -13.01 -20.57 -8.35
N LEU A 153 -12.34 -19.44 -8.16
CA LEU A 153 -12.86 -18.35 -7.35
C LEU A 153 -14.05 -17.70 -8.07
N VAL A 154 -15.21 -17.68 -7.43
CA VAL A 154 -16.40 -16.96 -7.89
C VAL A 154 -16.56 -15.74 -6.98
N GLU A 155 -16.36 -14.55 -7.54
CA GLU A 155 -16.59 -13.28 -6.85
C GLU A 155 -17.87 -12.63 -7.35
N GLU A 156 -18.81 -12.38 -6.45
CA GLU A 156 -20.05 -11.67 -6.75
C GLU A 156 -20.11 -10.36 -5.96
N LEU A 157 -20.33 -9.25 -6.68
CA LEU A 157 -20.49 -7.94 -6.07
C LEU A 157 -21.97 -7.70 -5.76
N VAL A 158 -22.34 -7.89 -4.50
CA VAL A 158 -23.70 -7.63 -4.01
C VAL A 158 -23.79 -6.19 -3.52
N ASN A 159 -24.61 -5.39 -4.21
CA ASN A 159 -24.87 -4.00 -3.80
C ASN A 159 -26.01 -3.98 -2.76
N ILE A 160 -25.71 -3.52 -1.55
CA ILE A 160 -26.67 -3.41 -0.46
C ILE A 160 -27.04 -1.94 -0.28
N ALA A 161 -28.34 -1.62 -0.37
CA ALA A 161 -28.82 -0.27 -0.15
C ALA A 161 -28.68 0.13 1.33
N PRO A 162 -28.30 1.39 1.64
CA PRO A 162 -28.16 1.83 3.02
C PRO A 162 -29.52 1.89 3.71
N THR A 163 -29.57 1.46 4.97
CA THR A 163 -30.76 1.56 5.84
C THR A 163 -31.09 3.03 6.14
N PRO A 164 -32.32 3.36 6.60
CA PRO A 164 -32.67 4.72 6.98
C PRO A 164 -31.70 5.34 8.01
N ASP A 165 -31.29 4.56 9.02
CA ASP A 165 -30.33 5.00 10.04
C ASP A 165 -28.94 5.28 9.44
N GLN A 166 -28.48 4.43 8.51
CA GLN A 166 -27.23 4.67 7.78
C GLN A 166 -27.32 5.95 6.93
N GLN A 167 -28.46 6.20 6.26
CA GLN A 167 -28.65 7.41 5.46
C GLN A 167 -28.59 8.67 6.33
N GLU A 168 -29.25 8.67 7.49
CA GLU A 168 -29.19 9.78 8.45
C GLU A 168 -27.76 9.97 8.98
N PHE A 169 -27.10 8.87 9.37
CA PHE A 169 -25.75 8.92 9.93
C PHE A 169 -24.72 9.40 8.90
N ILE A 170 -24.87 9.06 7.61
CA ILE A 170 -24.03 9.60 6.52
C ILE A 170 -24.08 11.13 6.50
N GLN A 171 -25.27 11.74 6.66
CA GLN A 171 -25.40 13.20 6.69
C GLN A 171 -24.68 13.80 7.90
N LYS A 172 -24.86 13.22 9.09
CA LYS A 172 -24.17 13.64 10.32
C LYS A 172 -22.65 13.50 10.19
N LEU A 173 -22.18 12.41 9.60
CA LEU A 173 -20.77 12.14 9.36
C LEU A 173 -20.15 13.15 8.38
N MET A 174 -20.86 13.52 7.31
CA MET A 174 -20.40 14.57 6.39
C MET A 174 -20.31 15.92 7.08
N GLN A 175 -21.25 16.25 7.97
CA GLN A 175 -21.21 17.49 8.74
C GLN A 175 -20.04 17.46 9.74
N PHE A 176 -19.83 16.35 10.45
CA PHE A 176 -18.66 16.16 11.33
C PHE A 176 -17.34 16.37 10.58
N ALA A 177 -17.19 15.77 9.40
CA ALA A 177 -15.97 15.90 8.60
C ALA A 177 -15.68 17.37 8.21
N LYS A 178 -16.73 18.18 8.00
CA LYS A 178 -16.63 19.61 7.71
C LYS A 178 -16.35 20.47 8.95
N THR A 179 -17.04 20.20 10.07
CA THR A 179 -17.09 21.12 11.23
C THR A 179 -16.19 20.71 12.40
N GLY A 180 -15.81 19.43 12.51
CA GLY A 180 -15.13 18.91 13.71
C GLY A 180 -16.04 18.71 14.92
N ASN A 181 -17.36 18.91 14.79
CA ASN A 181 -18.26 18.71 15.92
C ASN A 181 -18.51 17.21 16.19
N GLY A 182 -17.78 16.66 17.17
CA GLY A 182 -17.85 15.26 17.58
C GLY A 182 -19.25 14.79 18.02
N GLU A 183 -20.12 15.69 18.48
CA GLU A 183 -21.46 15.33 18.96
C GLU A 183 -22.31 14.71 17.84
N LEU A 184 -22.08 15.11 16.59
CA LEU A 184 -22.76 14.59 15.40
C LEU A 184 -22.54 13.09 15.21
N ILE A 185 -21.44 12.56 15.73
CA ILE A 185 -21.08 11.14 15.66
C ILE A 185 -21.12 10.46 17.04
N GLY A 186 -21.79 11.08 18.02
CA GLY A 186 -21.91 10.56 19.38
C GLY A 186 -20.61 10.58 20.18
N ARG A 187 -19.68 11.51 19.86
CA ARG A 187 -18.46 11.77 20.63
C ARG A 187 -18.54 13.12 21.34
N GLY A 188 -17.71 13.31 22.35
CA GLY A 188 -17.43 14.64 22.89
C GLY A 188 -16.65 15.52 21.91
N LYS A 189 -16.39 16.76 22.33
CA LYS A 189 -15.55 17.71 21.58
C LYS A 189 -14.15 17.11 21.36
N LEU A 190 -13.66 17.21 20.12
CA LEU A 190 -12.32 16.76 19.77
C LEU A 190 -11.25 17.62 20.46
N SER A 191 -10.17 16.99 20.89
CA SER A 191 -8.91 17.68 21.21
C SER A 191 -8.23 18.23 19.95
N GLU A 192 -7.26 19.13 20.11
CA GLU A 192 -6.50 19.68 18.97
C GLU A 192 -5.77 18.60 18.17
N GLU A 193 -5.22 17.59 18.84
CA GLU A 193 -4.56 16.46 18.19
C GLU A 193 -5.55 15.56 17.45
N GLU A 194 -6.74 15.33 18.01
CA GLU A 194 -7.77 14.55 17.33
C GLU A 194 -8.34 15.29 16.11
N ASP A 195 -8.44 16.62 16.15
CA ASP A 195 -8.94 17.39 15.01
C ASP A 195 -7.96 17.35 13.81
N LYS A 196 -6.64 17.31 14.06
CA LYS A 196 -5.64 17.02 13.01
C LYS A 196 -5.90 15.66 12.34
N GLY A 197 -6.35 14.68 13.13
CA GLY A 197 -6.74 13.34 12.68
C GLY A 197 -8.20 13.17 12.27
N ARG A 198 -8.99 14.24 12.14
CA ARG A 198 -10.45 14.18 11.98
C ARG A 198 -10.92 13.28 10.84
N MET A 199 -10.23 13.30 9.71
CA MET A 199 -10.57 12.46 8.56
C MET A 199 -10.38 10.96 8.83
N LEU A 200 -9.40 10.59 9.67
CA LEU A 200 -9.20 9.20 10.10
C LEU A 200 -10.32 8.76 11.03
N ILE A 201 -10.77 9.64 11.94
CA ILE A 201 -11.93 9.38 12.79
C ILE A 201 -13.17 9.16 11.93
N ALA A 202 -13.46 10.07 10.99
CA ALA A 202 -14.61 9.95 10.11
C ALA A 202 -14.58 8.65 9.27
N THR A 203 -13.40 8.26 8.77
CA THR A 203 -13.21 7.00 8.04
C THR A 203 -13.47 5.78 8.92
N ASN A 204 -13.05 5.82 10.19
CA ASN A 204 -13.32 4.75 11.14
C ASN A 204 -14.83 4.60 11.40
N TYR A 205 -15.54 5.71 11.64
CA TYR A 205 -17.00 5.69 11.82
C TYR A 205 -17.74 5.23 10.56
N ALA A 206 -17.31 5.64 9.36
CA ALA A 206 -17.87 5.13 8.11
C ALA A 206 -17.74 3.60 8.01
N LYS A 207 -16.60 3.03 8.41
CA LYS A 207 -16.39 1.57 8.43
C LYS A 207 -17.28 0.86 9.44
N LYS A 208 -17.42 1.43 10.63
CA LYS A 208 -18.34 0.92 11.67
C LYS A 208 -19.77 0.87 11.14
N MET A 209 -20.26 2.02 10.67
CA MET A 209 -21.59 2.19 10.07
C MET A 209 -21.87 1.20 8.94
N ALA A 210 -20.89 1.00 8.03
CA ALA A 210 -21.02 0.12 6.88
C ALA A 210 -21.05 -1.38 7.24
N ALA A 211 -20.55 -1.75 8.41
CA ALA A 211 -20.69 -3.09 8.96
C ALA A 211 -22.02 -3.19 9.74
N ASP A 212 -22.16 -2.38 10.79
CA ASP A 212 -23.35 -2.34 11.63
C ASP A 212 -23.41 -1.03 12.45
N MET A 213 -24.59 -0.41 12.50
CA MET A 213 -24.84 0.81 13.27
C MET A 213 -24.57 0.65 14.78
N ARG A 214 -24.71 -0.57 15.33
CA ARG A 214 -24.43 -0.88 16.74
C ARG A 214 -22.96 -0.69 17.12
N LEU A 215 -22.02 -0.80 16.17
CA LEU A 215 -20.60 -0.50 16.40
C LEU A 215 -20.32 0.98 16.67
N ILE A 216 -21.28 1.84 16.33
CA ILE A 216 -21.29 3.26 16.71
C ILE A 216 -21.90 3.39 18.10
N ASN A 217 -23.12 2.88 18.30
CA ASN A 217 -23.79 2.88 19.60
C ASN A 217 -24.86 1.78 19.66
N GLU A 218 -24.64 0.77 20.51
CA GLU A 218 -25.55 -0.37 20.68
C GLU A 218 -26.86 -0.05 21.41
N HIS A 219 -26.96 1.08 22.11
CA HIS A 219 -28.16 1.48 22.85
C HIS A 219 -29.12 2.34 22.01
N ILE A 220 -28.64 2.91 20.90
CA ILE A 220 -29.42 3.79 20.03
C ILE A 220 -29.93 3.03 18.81
N TYR A 221 -29.11 2.13 18.25
CA TYR A 221 -29.43 1.45 17.01
C TYR A 221 -29.80 -0.01 17.27
N GLU A 222 -30.88 -0.46 16.63
CA GLU A 222 -31.35 -1.84 16.71
C GLU A 222 -30.72 -2.72 15.61
N ASP A 223 -30.91 -4.03 15.74
CA ASP A 223 -30.51 -4.98 14.70
C ASP A 223 -31.42 -4.81 13.47
N HIS A 224 -30.82 -4.68 12.29
CA HIS A 224 -31.57 -4.53 11.05
C HIS A 224 -31.29 -5.72 10.12
N PRO A 225 -32.31 -6.35 9.51
CA PRO A 225 -32.16 -7.55 8.68
C PRO A 225 -31.22 -7.38 7.47
N ASN A 226 -31.01 -6.13 7.04
CA ASN A 226 -30.14 -5.76 5.91
C ASN A 226 -28.75 -5.26 6.35
N HIS A 227 -28.35 -5.45 7.61
CA HIS A 227 -26.95 -5.29 8.01
C HIS A 227 -26.08 -6.43 7.44
N LYS A 228 -24.77 -6.20 7.33
CA LYS A 228 -23.83 -7.19 6.79
C LYS A 228 -23.48 -8.29 7.77
#